data_AF-A0A3L7N052-F1
#
_entry.id   AF-A0A3L7N052-F1
#
_cell.length_a   1.000
_cell.length_b   1.000
_cell.length_c   1.000
_cell.angle_alpha   90.00
_cell.angle_beta   90.00
_cell.angle_gamma   90.00
#
_symmetry.space_group_name_H-M   'P 1'
#
loop_
_entity.id
_entity.type
_entity.pdbx_description
1 polymer ?
#
loop_
_entity_poly.entity_id
_entity_poly.type
_entity_poly.pdbx_seq_one_letter_code
_entity_poly.pdbx_strand_id
1 'polypeptide(L)'
;RNPNAPEASHLFFGNGISGFSALFATHPPLEERIQRIEGVYFQPPENSSEATSTEPTDDIAFSAAQLSNLAGTMRMPAKKSPPPIPILVSIENQCHDPAGALAVLYSMLLPPDNLSRTKARDQLISKLDPAIAQALFEVEPLVLQTNKLQLFTLLSKALPSLKMLGKEQSIDALKTCKALISADGKIDFFEFCVWRLAKTGLEKFHQVKGPGAALGIAASTVFTFFAKLSDNPDAAYQKAIKAAEIHGLLDNIETKTDDFKMLDKVFDFLAQANTEIKHKVLDGCIAAILHDGKITQDEGVLLRAFCLSMEIPLPPLG
;
A
#
# COMPACT_ATOMS: atom_id res chain seq x y z
N ARG A 1 -16.81 -22.77 31.64
CA ARG A 1 -16.04 -23.16 30.43
C ARG A 1 -16.92 -24.11 29.64
N ASN A 2 -17.55 -23.65 28.57
CA ASN A 2 -18.51 -24.46 27.80
C ASN A 2 -17.84 -24.91 26.48
N PRO A 3 -17.83 -26.21 26.11
CA PRO A 3 -16.95 -26.72 25.04
C PRO A 3 -17.39 -26.43 23.61
N ASN A 4 -18.57 -25.82 23.39
CA ASN A 4 -19.09 -25.54 22.04
C ASN A 4 -18.98 -24.06 21.62
N ALA A 5 -18.10 -23.29 22.26
CA ALA A 5 -17.74 -21.94 21.83
C ALA A 5 -17.18 -21.79 20.39
N PRO A 6 -16.56 -22.80 19.73
CA PRO A 6 -16.01 -22.61 18.38
C PRO A 6 -17.06 -22.60 17.26
N GLU A 7 -18.27 -23.14 17.48
CA GLU A 7 -19.36 -23.13 16.48
C GLU A 7 -20.19 -21.84 16.52
N ALA A 8 -20.10 -21.08 17.62
CA ALA A 8 -20.86 -19.83 17.82
C ALA A 8 -20.16 -18.56 17.29
N SER A 9 -18.87 -18.62 16.93
CA SER A 9 -18.12 -17.45 16.41
C SER A 9 -17.97 -17.41 14.89
N HIS A 10 -18.43 -18.44 14.17
CA HIS A 10 -18.37 -18.52 12.71
C HIS A 10 -19.61 -17.98 11.98
N LEU A 11 -20.63 -17.49 12.71
CA LEU A 11 -21.79 -16.79 12.15
C LEU A 11 -21.79 -15.27 12.37
N PHE A 12 -20.80 -14.70 13.07
CA PHE A 12 -20.77 -13.27 13.41
C PHE A 12 -19.96 -12.39 12.44
N PHE A 13 -20.13 -12.63 11.14
CA PHE A 13 -20.34 -11.53 10.20
C PHE A 13 -21.85 -11.42 9.96
N GLY A 14 -22.51 -10.60 10.78
CA GLY A 14 -23.83 -10.04 10.50
C GLY A 14 -25.03 -10.99 10.51
N ASN A 15 -25.50 -11.35 11.70
CA ASN A 15 -26.89 -11.14 12.21
C ASN A 15 -27.21 -12.17 13.29
N GLY A 16 -27.48 -11.74 14.52
CA GLY A 16 -27.88 -12.72 15.54
C GLY A 16 -28.09 -12.25 16.97
N ILE A 17 -28.88 -11.20 17.21
CA ILE A 17 -29.90 -11.20 18.26
C ILE A 17 -30.95 -10.12 17.94
N SER A 18 -31.95 -10.50 17.13
CA SER A 18 -33.18 -9.73 16.99
C SER A 18 -33.97 -9.89 18.30
N GLY A 19 -33.91 -8.89 19.17
CA GLY A 19 -34.61 -8.92 20.46
C GLY A 19 -34.06 -7.98 21.54
N PHE A 20 -32.80 -7.54 21.44
CA PHE A 20 -32.20 -6.60 22.42
C PHE A 20 -31.85 -5.21 21.86
N SER A 21 -32.04 -4.97 20.56
CA SER A 21 -31.74 -3.66 19.95
C SER A 21 -32.72 -2.54 20.31
N ALA A 22 -33.89 -2.86 20.87
CA ALA A 22 -34.91 -1.86 21.22
C ALA A 22 -34.58 -1.07 22.51
N LEU A 23 -33.67 -1.58 23.37
CA LEU A 23 -33.32 -0.93 24.64
C LEU A 23 -32.31 0.22 24.51
N PHE A 24 -31.68 0.38 23.34
CA PHE A 24 -30.69 1.43 23.07
C PHE A 24 -31.00 2.25 21.80
N ALA A 25 -32.22 2.13 21.26
CA ALA A 25 -32.61 2.90 20.08
C ALA A 25 -32.92 4.36 20.49
N THR A 26 -32.13 5.33 20.01
CA THR A 26 -32.41 6.76 20.20
C THR A 26 -33.54 7.27 19.29
N HIS A 27 -34.10 6.40 18.44
CA HIS A 27 -35.17 6.73 17.51
C HIS A 27 -36.15 5.56 17.35
N PRO A 28 -37.44 5.85 17.09
CA PRO A 28 -38.44 4.83 16.81
C PRO A 28 -38.12 4.02 15.54
N PRO A 29 -38.61 2.77 15.45
CA PRO A 29 -38.37 1.87 14.34
C PRO A 29 -38.84 2.43 12.98
N LEU A 30 -38.29 1.86 11.92
CA LEU A 30 -38.39 2.38 10.55
C LEU A 30 -39.85 2.42 10.05
N GLU A 31 -40.66 1.41 10.37
CA GLU A 31 -42.10 1.37 10.08
C GLU A 31 -42.88 2.52 10.71
N GLU A 32 -42.54 2.94 11.94
CA GLU A 32 -43.21 4.08 12.61
C GLU A 32 -42.77 5.43 12.02
N ARG A 33 -41.56 5.50 11.45
CA ARG A 33 -41.10 6.68 10.71
C ARG A 33 -41.80 6.80 9.37
N ILE A 34 -42.08 5.66 8.72
CA ILE A 34 -42.85 5.60 7.46
C ILE A 34 -44.32 5.99 7.70
N GLN A 35 -44.94 5.54 8.80
CA GLN A 35 -46.32 5.94 9.15
C GLN A 35 -46.49 7.41 9.50
N ARG A 36 -45.45 8.09 9.99
CA ARG A 36 -45.52 9.50 10.43
C ARG A 36 -45.41 10.49 9.25
N ILE A 37 -45.07 10.01 8.06
CA ILE A 37 -45.09 10.78 6.80
C ILE A 37 -46.35 10.35 6.06
N GLU A 38 -47.44 11.11 6.24
CA GLU A 38 -48.75 10.78 5.68
C GLU A 38 -48.70 10.56 4.15
N GLY A 39 -49.35 9.48 3.68
CA GLY A 39 -50.17 9.58 2.47
C GLY A 39 -50.01 8.55 1.36
N VAL A 40 -49.04 7.63 1.36
CA VAL A 40 -48.90 6.65 0.26
C VAL A 40 -48.63 5.24 0.79
N TYR A 41 -49.60 4.33 0.61
CA TYR A 41 -49.39 2.90 0.77
C TYR A 41 -48.39 2.42 -0.30
N PHE A 42 -47.16 2.12 0.11
CA PHE A 42 -46.17 1.48 -0.76
C PHE A 42 -46.42 -0.03 -0.77
N GLN A 43 -46.92 -0.55 -1.90
CA GLN A 43 -46.84 -1.97 -2.21
C GLN A 43 -45.54 -2.21 -2.99
N PRO A 44 -44.63 -3.08 -2.52
CA PRO A 44 -43.45 -3.43 -3.30
C PRO A 44 -43.87 -4.21 -4.55
N PRO A 45 -43.39 -3.86 -5.76
CA PRO A 45 -43.77 -4.58 -6.96
C PRO A 45 -43.16 -5.99 -6.97
N GLU A 46 -43.99 -6.97 -7.36
CA GLU A 46 -43.52 -8.30 -7.72
C GLU A 46 -42.62 -8.22 -8.95
N ASN A 47 -41.56 -9.05 -8.95
CA ASN A 47 -40.58 -9.17 -10.02
C ASN A 47 -41.24 -9.38 -11.39
N SER A 48 -41.24 -8.35 -12.23
CA SER A 48 -41.43 -8.48 -13.68
C SER A 48 -40.17 -8.00 -14.39
N SER A 49 -39.48 -8.96 -15.02
CA SER A 49 -38.36 -8.72 -15.92
C SER A 49 -38.83 -7.99 -17.17
N GLU A 50 -38.41 -6.75 -17.38
CA GLU A 50 -38.51 -6.08 -18.67
C GLU A 50 -37.19 -5.42 -19.04
N ALA A 51 -36.73 -5.77 -20.25
CA ALA A 51 -35.55 -5.24 -20.90
C ALA A 51 -35.92 -3.93 -21.60
N THR A 52 -35.10 -2.89 -21.41
CA THR A 52 -35.19 -1.70 -22.24
C THR A 52 -33.79 -1.23 -22.64
N SER A 53 -33.60 -1.18 -23.95
CA SER A 53 -32.48 -0.64 -24.70
C SER A 53 -32.44 0.89 -24.66
N THR A 54 -31.25 1.49 -24.49
CA THR A 54 -30.95 2.86 -24.91
C THR A 54 -29.51 3.00 -25.38
N GLU A 55 -29.34 3.62 -26.55
CA GLU A 55 -28.08 4.03 -27.19
C GLU A 55 -27.34 5.14 -26.43
N PRO A 56 -26.04 5.40 -26.71
CA PRO A 56 -25.16 6.16 -25.85
C PRO A 56 -25.12 7.66 -26.19
N THR A 57 -25.01 8.50 -25.16
CA THR A 57 -24.53 9.88 -25.27
C THR A 57 -23.37 10.06 -24.30
N ASP A 58 -22.23 10.47 -24.86
CA ASP A 58 -21.00 10.81 -24.17
C ASP A 58 -21.20 12.00 -23.22
N ASP A 59 -21.02 11.78 -21.93
CA ASP A 59 -20.55 12.78 -20.96
C ASP A 59 -20.15 12.04 -19.66
N ILE A 60 -18.85 11.98 -19.38
CA ILE A 60 -18.27 11.26 -18.24
C ILE A 60 -18.19 12.20 -17.04
N ALA A 61 -19.25 12.25 -16.24
CA ALA A 61 -19.21 12.75 -14.88
C ALA A 61 -19.29 11.56 -13.91
N PHE A 62 -18.16 11.21 -13.28
CA PHE A 62 -18.07 10.06 -12.38
C PHE A 62 -18.73 10.38 -11.03
N SER A 63 -19.98 9.97 -10.84
CA SER A 63 -20.70 10.14 -9.56
C SER A 63 -20.50 8.92 -8.66
N ALA A 64 -20.27 9.16 -7.37
CA ALA A 64 -20.10 8.15 -6.32
C ALA A 64 -21.26 7.15 -6.21
N ALA A 65 -22.43 7.44 -6.77
CA ALA A 65 -23.56 6.53 -6.84
C ALA A 65 -23.33 5.34 -7.81
N GLN A 66 -22.51 5.50 -8.86
CA GLN A 66 -22.16 4.41 -9.78
C GLN A 66 -21.14 3.43 -9.16
N LEU A 67 -20.36 3.86 -8.16
CA LEU A 67 -19.41 3.01 -7.43
C LEU A 67 -20.10 1.98 -6.51
N SER A 68 -21.29 2.27 -5.98
CA SER A 68 -22.03 1.30 -5.14
C SER A 68 -22.75 0.22 -5.95
N ASN A 69 -23.24 0.54 -7.16
CA ASN A 69 -23.93 -0.43 -7.99
C ASN A 69 -22.99 -1.36 -8.80
N LEU A 70 -21.70 -1.03 -8.93
CA LEU A 70 -20.68 -1.97 -9.44
C LEU A 70 -20.14 -2.92 -8.36
N ALA A 71 -20.29 -2.60 -7.08
CA ALA A 71 -19.88 -3.48 -5.98
C ALA A 71 -20.78 -4.73 -5.84
N GLY A 72 -21.99 -4.69 -6.40
CA GLY A 72 -23.00 -5.76 -6.31
C GLY A 72 -23.00 -6.78 -7.45
N THR A 73 -22.27 -6.57 -8.55
CA THR A 73 -22.37 -7.44 -9.75
C THR A 73 -21.05 -8.00 -10.28
N MET A 74 -19.91 -7.72 -9.67
CA MET A 74 -18.66 -8.45 -9.94
C MET A 74 -18.39 -9.54 -8.89
N ARG A 75 -19.20 -10.59 -8.93
CA ARG A 75 -18.81 -11.90 -8.40
C ARG A 75 -17.81 -12.50 -9.38
N MET A 76 -16.56 -12.06 -9.32
CA MET A 76 -15.47 -12.73 -10.05
C MET A 76 -15.38 -14.17 -9.54
N PRO A 77 -15.33 -15.18 -10.43
CA PRO A 77 -15.02 -16.53 -10.01
C PRO A 77 -13.59 -16.52 -9.46
N ALA A 78 -13.43 -16.84 -8.18
CA ALA A 78 -12.15 -17.12 -7.56
C ALA A 78 -11.47 -18.28 -8.31
N LYS A 79 -10.70 -17.97 -9.35
CA LYS A 79 -9.98 -18.96 -10.15
C LYS A 79 -8.49 -18.64 -10.08
N LYS A 80 -7.83 -19.36 -9.16
CA LYS A 80 -6.38 -19.53 -8.98
C LYS A 80 -5.61 -18.32 -8.46
N SER A 81 -5.84 -17.95 -7.20
CA SER A 81 -4.67 -17.71 -6.36
C SER A 81 -3.95 -19.08 -6.22
N PRO A 82 -2.67 -19.22 -6.61
CA PRO A 82 -1.92 -20.42 -6.23
C PRO A 82 -1.95 -20.53 -4.70
N PRO A 83 -2.05 -21.75 -4.13
CA PRO A 83 -1.94 -21.92 -2.69
C PRO A 83 -0.65 -21.23 -2.23
N PRO A 84 -0.64 -20.54 -1.07
CA PRO A 84 0.56 -19.90 -0.59
C PRO A 84 1.64 -20.96 -0.50
N ILE A 85 2.71 -20.78 -1.28
CA ILE A 85 3.87 -21.66 -1.25
C ILE A 85 4.33 -21.69 0.22
N PRO A 86 4.66 -22.84 0.81
CA PRO A 86 5.04 -22.94 2.23
C PRO A 86 6.10 -21.90 2.66
N ILE A 87 6.96 -21.51 1.72
CA ILE A 87 7.97 -20.44 1.82
C ILE A 87 7.35 -19.09 2.22
N LEU A 88 6.26 -18.67 1.56
CA LEU A 88 5.61 -17.38 1.80
C LEU A 88 4.93 -17.32 3.16
N VAL A 89 4.35 -18.44 3.61
CA VAL A 89 3.70 -18.54 4.93
C VAL A 89 4.72 -18.38 6.05
N SER A 90 5.90 -18.99 5.91
CA SER A 90 6.98 -18.86 6.88
C SER A 90 7.50 -17.42 6.99
N ILE A 91 7.66 -16.73 5.85
CA ILE A 91 8.04 -15.31 5.84
C ILE A 91 6.92 -14.45 6.45
N GLU A 92 5.66 -14.69 6.08
CA GLU A 92 4.51 -13.95 6.60
C GLU A 92 4.36 -14.09 8.12
N ASN A 93 4.59 -15.28 8.67
CA ASN A 93 4.58 -15.50 10.11
C ASN A 93 5.66 -14.67 10.82
N GLN A 94 6.86 -14.57 10.24
CA GLN A 94 7.94 -13.74 10.78
C GLN A 94 7.61 -12.24 10.70
N CYS A 95 6.84 -11.80 9.70
CA CYS A 95 6.39 -10.42 9.60
C CYS A 95 5.46 -9.98 10.74
N HIS A 96 4.84 -10.91 11.48
CA HIS A 96 3.97 -10.58 12.62
C HIS A 96 4.76 -10.29 13.92
N ASP A 97 6.03 -10.69 14.01
CA ASP A 97 6.88 -10.43 15.17
C ASP A 97 7.90 -9.30 14.87
N PRO A 98 8.22 -8.40 15.82
CA PRO A 98 9.18 -7.32 15.56
C PRO A 98 10.60 -7.82 15.20
N ALA A 99 11.09 -8.90 15.82
CA ALA A 99 12.41 -9.44 15.51
C ALA A 99 12.40 -10.14 14.14
N GLY A 100 11.33 -10.90 13.85
CA GLY A 100 11.11 -11.50 12.54
C GLY A 100 10.97 -10.46 11.41
N ALA A 101 10.23 -9.37 11.64
CA ALA A 101 10.08 -8.27 10.70
C ALA A 101 11.42 -7.61 10.35
N LEU A 102 12.28 -7.38 11.37
CA LEU A 102 13.64 -6.87 11.15
C LEU A 102 14.52 -7.87 10.40
N ALA A 103 14.42 -9.16 10.71
CA ALA A 103 15.14 -10.21 9.99
C ALA A 103 14.77 -10.25 8.50
N VAL A 104 13.46 -10.19 8.18
CA VAL A 104 12.97 -10.09 6.79
C VAL A 104 13.52 -8.84 6.11
N LEU A 105 13.44 -7.68 6.79
CA LEU A 105 13.95 -6.42 6.27
C LEU A 105 15.44 -6.47 5.95
N TYR A 106 16.27 -6.92 6.89
CA TYR A 106 17.72 -7.03 6.68
C TYR A 106 18.07 -8.06 5.61
N SER A 107 17.36 -9.18 5.55
CA SER A 107 17.57 -10.20 4.52
C SER A 107 17.36 -9.67 3.10
N MET A 108 16.39 -8.77 2.92
CA MET A 108 16.13 -8.11 1.64
C MET A 108 17.20 -7.07 1.25
N LEU A 109 17.94 -6.53 2.23
CA LEU A 109 19.03 -5.57 2.03
C LEU A 109 20.42 -6.23 1.98
N LEU A 110 20.53 -7.54 2.22
CA LEU A 110 21.80 -8.24 2.09
C LEU A 110 22.23 -8.29 0.61
N PRO A 111 23.53 -8.10 0.31
CA PRO A 111 24.05 -8.13 -1.05
C PRO A 111 23.61 -9.38 -1.81
N PRO A 112 23.43 -9.31 -3.14
CA PRO A 112 23.02 -10.47 -3.94
C PRO A 112 24.15 -11.50 -4.12
N ASP A 113 25.42 -11.08 -4.03
CA ASP A 113 26.58 -11.94 -4.17
C ASP A 113 26.79 -12.84 -2.95
N ASN A 114 26.98 -14.15 -3.15
CA ASN A 114 27.07 -15.13 -2.06
C ASN A 114 28.20 -14.85 -1.05
N LEU A 115 29.38 -14.42 -1.52
CA LEU A 115 30.53 -14.17 -0.65
C LEU A 115 30.35 -12.87 0.14
N SER A 116 29.87 -11.83 -0.54
CA SER A 116 29.60 -10.52 0.06
C SER A 116 28.43 -10.58 1.04
N ARG A 117 27.38 -11.34 0.70
CA ARG A 117 26.23 -11.65 1.56
C ARG A 117 26.65 -12.36 2.83
N THR A 118 27.43 -13.44 2.72
CA THR A 118 27.89 -14.20 3.90
C THR A 118 28.69 -13.30 4.84
N LYS A 119 29.65 -12.51 4.31
CA LYS A 119 30.43 -11.56 5.11
C LYS A 119 29.55 -10.50 5.77
N ALA A 120 28.63 -9.88 5.03
CA ALA A 120 27.73 -8.86 5.56
C ALA A 120 26.80 -9.43 6.63
N ARG A 121 26.28 -10.65 6.42
CA ARG A 121 25.46 -11.38 7.39
C ARG A 121 26.22 -11.68 8.67
N ASP A 122 27.44 -12.20 8.59
CA ASP A 122 28.22 -12.55 9.78
C ASP A 122 28.57 -11.29 10.60
N GLN A 123 28.89 -10.19 9.91
CA GLN A 123 29.09 -8.88 10.55
C GLN A 123 27.81 -8.35 11.21
N LEU A 124 26.66 -8.54 10.55
CA LEU A 124 25.35 -8.14 11.06
C LEU A 124 24.98 -8.94 12.31
N ILE A 125 25.06 -10.27 12.24
CA ILE A 125 24.76 -11.18 13.36
C ILE A 125 25.60 -10.85 14.60
N SER A 126 26.87 -10.46 14.43
CA SER A 126 27.74 -10.11 15.55
C SER A 126 27.27 -8.89 16.38
N LYS A 127 26.37 -8.07 15.82
CA LYS A 127 25.87 -6.82 16.42
C LYS A 127 24.39 -6.87 16.80
N LEU A 128 23.66 -7.89 16.36
CA LEU A 128 22.22 -8.01 16.58
C LEU A 128 21.90 -8.80 17.85
N ASP A 129 20.70 -8.56 18.36
CA ASP A 129 20.12 -9.41 19.39
C ASP A 129 19.96 -10.86 18.89
N PRO A 130 20.18 -11.88 19.75
CA PRO A 130 20.12 -13.29 19.35
C PRO A 130 18.81 -13.71 18.69
N ALA A 131 17.68 -13.11 19.11
CA ALA A 131 16.37 -13.37 18.52
C ALA A 131 16.30 -12.94 17.04
N ILE A 132 16.85 -11.76 16.70
CA ILE A 132 16.88 -11.25 15.33
C ILE A 132 17.84 -12.09 14.48
N ALA A 133 19.00 -12.46 15.04
CA ALA A 133 19.98 -13.31 14.36
C ALA A 133 19.40 -14.69 14.00
N GLN A 134 18.66 -15.31 14.92
CA GLN A 134 17.98 -16.59 14.68
C GLN A 134 16.93 -16.46 13.58
N ALA A 135 16.06 -15.45 13.66
CA ALA A 135 15.04 -15.21 12.63
C ALA A 135 15.67 -14.91 11.27
N LEU A 136 16.80 -14.21 11.22
CA LEU A 136 17.53 -13.93 9.99
C LEU A 136 18.03 -15.21 9.32
N PHE A 137 18.58 -16.14 10.09
CA PHE A 137 19.04 -17.43 9.60
C PHE A 137 17.90 -18.27 8.98
N GLU A 138 16.71 -18.21 9.57
CA GLU A 138 15.52 -18.93 9.09
C GLU A 138 14.94 -18.33 7.80
N VAL A 139 14.92 -17.00 7.71
CA VAL A 139 14.25 -16.26 6.63
C VAL A 139 15.14 -16.10 5.39
N GLU A 140 16.45 -15.96 5.56
CA GLU A 140 17.39 -15.72 4.46
C GLU A 140 17.26 -16.68 3.26
N PRO A 141 17.25 -18.02 3.44
CA PRO A 141 17.12 -18.94 2.30
C PRO A 141 15.75 -18.84 1.60
N LEU A 142 14.71 -18.41 2.33
CA LEU A 142 13.36 -18.24 1.80
C LEU A 142 13.26 -16.96 0.95
N VAL A 143 13.91 -15.88 1.40
CA VAL A 143 13.96 -14.60 0.67
C VAL A 143 14.66 -14.79 -0.67
N LEU A 144 15.76 -15.55 -0.72
CA LEU A 144 16.48 -15.85 -1.96
C LEU A 144 15.65 -16.61 -3.02
N GLN A 145 14.59 -17.31 -2.60
CA GLN A 145 13.71 -18.10 -3.48
C GLN A 145 12.45 -17.33 -3.91
N THR A 146 12.26 -16.09 -3.44
CA THR A 146 11.03 -15.33 -3.64
C THR A 146 11.25 -14.14 -4.57
N ASN A 147 10.25 -13.80 -5.40
CA ASN A 147 10.31 -12.63 -6.27
C ASN A 147 10.23 -11.30 -5.48
N LYS A 148 10.93 -10.27 -5.96
CA LYS A 148 10.99 -8.92 -5.36
C LYS A 148 9.61 -8.29 -5.06
N LEU A 149 8.64 -8.39 -5.96
CA LEU A 149 7.29 -7.85 -5.77
C LEU A 149 6.54 -8.56 -4.64
N GLN A 150 6.65 -9.88 -4.55
CA GLN A 150 6.03 -10.67 -3.48
C GLN A 150 6.70 -10.38 -2.13
N LEU A 151 8.03 -10.32 -2.12
CA LEU A 151 8.83 -9.92 -0.96
C LEU A 151 8.43 -8.55 -0.44
N PHE A 152 8.32 -7.55 -1.33
CA PHE A 152 7.91 -6.21 -0.93
C PHE A 152 6.47 -6.18 -0.39
N THR A 153 5.57 -6.94 -1.01
CA THR A 153 4.19 -7.07 -0.53
C THR A 153 4.15 -7.69 0.88
N LEU A 154 4.93 -8.74 1.14
CA LEU A 154 5.05 -9.34 2.47
C LEU A 154 5.65 -8.35 3.48
N LEU A 155 6.72 -7.66 3.10
CA LEU A 155 7.35 -6.66 3.95
C LEU A 155 6.37 -5.53 4.32
N SER A 156 5.47 -5.14 3.42
CA SER A 156 4.45 -4.13 3.71
C SER A 156 3.50 -4.54 4.84
N LYS A 157 3.24 -5.85 4.97
CA LYS A 157 2.46 -6.41 6.09
C LYS A 157 3.21 -6.39 7.41
N ALA A 158 4.54 -6.28 7.38
CA ALA A 158 5.38 -6.21 8.58
C ALA A 158 5.41 -4.82 9.24
N LEU A 159 4.85 -3.79 8.59
CA LEU A 159 4.85 -2.41 9.10
C LEU A 159 4.29 -2.25 10.52
N PRO A 160 3.17 -2.90 10.91
CA PRO A 160 2.67 -2.82 12.28
C PRO A 160 3.70 -3.34 13.29
N SER A 161 4.35 -4.46 13.00
CA SER A 161 5.36 -5.07 13.85
C SER A 161 6.65 -4.24 13.93
N LEU A 162 7.05 -3.58 12.84
CA LEU A 162 8.13 -2.59 12.86
C LEU A 162 7.78 -1.37 13.75
N LYS A 163 6.53 -0.88 13.69
CA LYS A 163 6.07 0.24 14.52
C LYS A 163 6.05 -0.10 16.02
N MET A 164 5.97 -1.38 16.39
CA MET A 164 6.01 -1.85 17.79
C MET A 164 7.41 -1.75 18.44
N LEU A 165 8.48 -1.60 17.66
CA LEU A 165 9.85 -1.52 18.18
C LEU A 165 10.07 -0.34 19.15
N GLY A 166 10.98 -0.50 20.11
CA GLY A 166 11.39 0.61 20.97
C GLY A 166 12.04 1.75 20.17
N LYS A 167 12.11 2.96 20.74
CA LYS A 167 12.74 4.12 20.08
C LYS A 167 14.21 3.87 19.74
N GLU A 168 14.97 3.31 20.68
CA GLU A 168 16.39 3.00 20.50
C GLU A 168 16.60 1.93 19.43
N GLN A 169 15.85 0.82 19.52
CA GLN A 169 15.84 -0.25 18.52
C GLN A 169 15.49 0.26 17.11
N SER A 170 14.51 1.16 16.99
CA SER A 170 14.13 1.73 15.69
C SER A 170 15.25 2.58 15.08
N ILE A 171 15.94 3.37 15.91
CA ILE A 171 17.09 4.18 15.49
C ILE A 171 18.25 3.28 15.04
N ASP A 172 18.55 2.23 15.79
CA ASP A 172 19.64 1.32 15.46
C ASP A 172 19.32 0.45 14.24
N ALA A 173 18.06 0.07 14.06
CA ALA A 173 17.59 -0.59 12.85
C ALA A 173 17.73 0.29 11.61
N LEU A 174 17.38 1.58 11.69
CA LEU A 174 17.58 2.52 10.58
C LEU A 174 19.06 2.73 10.24
N LYS A 175 19.94 2.83 11.25
CA LYS A 175 21.40 2.90 11.03
C LYS A 175 21.90 1.64 10.31
N THR A 176 21.41 0.47 10.71
CA THR A 176 21.77 -0.81 10.12
C THR A 176 21.31 -0.90 8.67
N CYS A 177 20.06 -0.54 8.37
CA CYS A 177 19.54 -0.49 7.00
C CYS A 177 20.40 0.43 6.12
N LYS A 178 20.72 1.63 6.61
CA LYS A 178 21.56 2.59 5.88
C LYS A 178 22.98 2.06 5.63
N ALA A 179 23.56 1.34 6.59
CA ALA A 179 24.87 0.73 6.44
C ALA A 179 24.87 -0.40 5.39
N LEU A 180 23.81 -1.22 5.35
CA LEU A 180 23.65 -2.29 4.35
C LEU A 180 23.50 -1.70 2.94
N ILE A 181 22.63 -0.71 2.76
CA ILE A 181 22.38 -0.06 1.47
C ILE A 181 23.61 0.70 0.97
N SER A 182 24.36 1.35 1.85
CA SER A 182 25.53 2.15 1.44
C SER A 182 26.81 1.31 1.26
N ALA A 183 26.75 -0.01 1.40
CA ALA A 183 27.93 -0.87 1.47
C ALA A 183 28.69 -0.97 0.15
N ASP A 184 27.99 -0.94 -0.98
CA ASP A 184 28.56 -1.03 -2.32
C ASP A 184 28.76 0.36 -3.00
N GLY A 185 28.31 1.43 -2.32
CA GLY A 185 28.41 2.81 -2.79
C GLY A 185 27.37 3.20 -3.85
N LYS A 186 26.42 2.32 -4.19
CA LYS A 186 25.30 2.58 -5.09
C LYS A 186 23.99 2.34 -4.33
N ILE A 187 22.90 2.87 -4.86
CA ILE A 187 21.56 2.60 -4.32
C ILE A 187 20.76 2.05 -5.47
N ASP A 188 20.35 0.80 -5.37
CA ASP A 188 19.47 0.20 -6.35
C ASP A 188 18.00 0.60 -6.10
N PHE A 189 17.19 0.53 -7.15
CA PHE A 189 15.75 0.83 -7.07
C PHE A 189 15.03 0.02 -5.97
N PHE A 190 15.34 -1.27 -5.86
CA PHE A 190 14.72 -2.13 -4.86
C PHE A 190 15.15 -1.77 -3.43
N GLU A 191 16.43 -1.46 -3.23
CA GLU A 191 16.96 -1.01 -1.94
C GLU A 191 16.34 0.31 -1.50
N PHE A 192 16.15 1.24 -2.45
CA PHE A 192 15.42 2.48 -2.20
C PHE A 192 13.98 2.21 -1.73
N CYS A 193 13.25 1.32 -2.40
CA CYS A 193 11.88 0.99 -2.00
C CYS A 193 11.82 0.35 -0.61
N VAL A 194 12.74 -0.59 -0.32
CA VAL A 194 12.85 -1.23 1.00
C VAL A 194 13.22 -0.20 2.07
N TRP A 195 14.12 0.73 1.77
CA TRP A 195 14.45 1.86 2.65
C TRP A 195 13.24 2.72 2.96
N ARG A 196 12.43 3.10 1.95
CA ARG A 196 11.21 3.89 2.16
C ARG A 196 10.24 3.20 3.11
N LEU A 197 10.05 1.89 2.95
CA LEU A 197 9.22 1.10 3.86
C LEU A 197 9.79 1.08 5.27
N ALA A 198 11.08 0.79 5.42
CA ALA A 198 11.76 0.77 6.71
C ALA A 198 11.62 2.12 7.43
N LYS A 199 11.83 3.22 6.69
CA LYS A 199 11.68 4.58 7.18
C LYS A 199 10.27 4.85 7.69
N THR A 200 9.24 4.51 6.91
CA THR A 200 7.83 4.63 7.34
C THR A 200 7.49 3.79 8.58
N GLY A 201 8.08 2.59 8.73
CA GLY A 201 7.84 1.72 9.87
C GLY A 201 8.58 2.13 11.15
N LEU A 202 9.78 2.69 11.01
CA LEU A 202 10.72 2.92 12.11
C LEU A 202 10.85 4.39 12.52
N GLU A 203 10.59 5.34 11.61
CA GLU A 203 10.58 6.77 11.94
C GLU A 203 9.24 7.19 12.55
N LYS A 204 9.25 7.40 13.87
CA LYS A 204 8.04 7.73 14.65
C LYS A 204 7.68 9.21 14.69
N PHE A 205 8.57 10.10 14.21
CA PHE A 205 8.41 11.54 14.34
C PHE A 205 8.71 12.25 13.02
N HIS A 206 7.66 12.69 12.34
CA HIS A 206 7.78 13.66 11.27
C HIS A 206 7.54 15.06 11.86
N GLN A 207 8.55 15.93 11.78
CA GLN A 207 8.31 17.36 12.02
C GLN A 207 7.49 17.90 10.84
N VAL A 208 6.29 18.37 11.14
CA VAL A 208 5.37 18.94 10.16
C VAL A 208 5.80 20.39 9.90
N LYS A 209 6.45 20.63 8.76
CA LYS A 209 6.44 21.95 8.13
C LYS A 209 5.72 21.80 6.79
N GLY A 210 4.55 22.43 6.69
CA GLY A 210 3.70 22.29 5.50
C GLY A 210 4.45 22.61 4.21
N PRO A 211 4.17 21.88 3.11
CA PRO A 211 4.81 22.13 1.84
C PRO A 211 4.40 23.51 1.31
N GLY A 212 5.37 24.41 1.18
CA GLY A 212 5.21 25.72 0.55
C GLY A 212 5.26 25.66 -0.98
N ALA A 213 5.75 26.72 -1.62
CA ALA A 213 5.79 26.94 -3.07
C ALA A 213 6.54 25.89 -3.93
N ALA A 214 7.08 24.83 -3.32
CA ALA A 214 7.85 23.77 -4.00
C ALA A 214 7.02 22.52 -4.36
N LEU A 215 5.69 22.51 -4.10
CA LEU A 215 4.84 21.35 -4.36
C LEU A 215 4.83 20.90 -5.82
N GLY A 216 4.74 21.84 -6.76
CA GLY A 216 4.73 21.51 -8.18
C GLY A 216 6.01 20.80 -8.63
N ILE A 217 7.18 21.25 -8.14
CA ILE A 217 8.48 20.63 -8.41
C ILE A 217 8.55 19.21 -7.82
N ALA A 218 8.08 19.04 -6.58
CA ALA A 218 8.07 17.75 -5.89
C ALA A 218 7.17 16.73 -6.62
N ALA A 219 5.93 17.10 -6.95
CA ALA A 219 5.00 16.23 -7.67
C ALA A 219 5.53 15.86 -9.07
N SER A 220 6.03 16.84 -9.82
CA SER A 220 6.65 16.64 -11.13
C SER A 220 7.86 15.70 -11.07
N THR A 221 8.66 15.78 -9.99
CA THR A 221 9.80 14.86 -9.79
C THR A 221 9.30 13.43 -9.65
N VAL A 222 8.28 13.19 -8.83
CA VAL A 222 7.68 11.86 -8.67
C VAL A 222 7.12 11.34 -9.98
N PHE A 223 6.36 12.17 -10.72
CA PHE A 223 5.82 11.78 -12.02
C PHE A 223 6.91 11.41 -13.02
N THR A 224 8.04 12.10 -13.00
CA THR A 224 9.18 11.77 -13.86
C THR A 224 9.74 10.38 -13.54
N PHE A 225 9.84 10.01 -12.26
CA PHE A 225 10.29 8.67 -11.84
C PHE A 225 9.31 7.58 -12.28
N PHE A 226 8.00 7.77 -12.12
CA PHE A 226 7.01 6.81 -12.61
C PHE A 226 7.01 6.71 -14.14
N ALA A 227 7.08 7.84 -14.84
CA ALA A 227 7.11 7.88 -16.29
C ALA A 227 8.32 7.13 -16.88
N LYS A 228 9.49 7.21 -16.24
CA LYS A 228 10.71 6.52 -16.66
C LYS A 228 10.64 4.99 -16.57
N LEU A 229 9.73 4.45 -15.79
CA LEU A 229 9.50 3.00 -15.72
C LEU A 229 8.67 2.47 -16.90
N SER A 230 8.03 3.37 -17.64
CA SER A 230 7.23 3.06 -18.82
C SER A 230 8.08 3.09 -20.10
N ASP A 231 7.63 2.34 -21.12
CA ASP A 231 8.24 2.34 -22.46
C ASP A 231 8.12 3.69 -23.19
N ASN A 232 7.19 4.56 -22.78
CA ASN A 232 6.99 5.90 -23.34
C ASN A 232 6.89 6.96 -22.23
N PRO A 233 8.04 7.44 -21.73
CA PRO A 233 8.09 8.36 -20.59
C PRO A 233 7.34 9.68 -20.83
N ASP A 234 7.46 10.26 -22.02
CA ASP A 234 6.82 11.55 -22.32
C ASP A 234 5.29 11.44 -22.27
N ALA A 235 4.73 10.36 -22.84
CA ALA A 235 3.30 10.12 -22.83
C ALA A 235 2.77 9.82 -21.41
N ALA A 236 3.50 9.01 -20.63
CA ALA A 236 3.15 8.70 -19.25
C ALA A 236 3.17 9.95 -18.37
N TYR A 237 4.19 10.80 -18.52
CA TYR A 237 4.33 12.05 -17.77
C TYR A 237 3.19 13.03 -18.07
N GLN A 238 2.82 13.18 -19.34
CA GLN A 238 1.72 14.06 -19.74
C GLN A 238 0.36 13.58 -19.21
N LYS A 239 0.13 12.26 -19.12
CA LYS A 239 -1.07 11.73 -18.46
C LYS A 239 -1.07 12.01 -16.96
N ALA A 240 0.10 11.89 -16.29
CA ALA A 240 0.21 12.19 -14.87
C ALA A 240 -0.11 13.65 -14.52
N ILE A 241 0.43 14.60 -15.29
CA ILE A 241 0.16 16.03 -15.09
C ILE A 241 -1.33 16.33 -15.23
N LYS A 242 -1.96 15.80 -16.28
CA LYS A 242 -3.39 16.02 -16.54
C LYS A 242 -4.28 15.46 -15.44
N ALA A 243 -3.94 14.30 -14.90
CA ALA A 243 -4.72 13.63 -13.86
C ALA A 243 -4.55 14.27 -12.46
N ALA A 244 -3.37 14.82 -12.16
CA ALA A 244 -3.08 15.34 -10.82
C ALA A 244 -3.78 16.67 -10.51
N GLU A 245 -4.10 17.49 -11.52
CA GLU A 245 -4.75 18.81 -11.35
C GLU A 245 -4.03 19.74 -10.34
N ILE A 246 -2.70 19.62 -10.22
CA ILE A 246 -1.87 20.43 -9.32
C ILE A 246 -1.35 21.66 -10.07
N HIS A 247 -1.41 22.83 -9.44
CA HIS A 247 -0.87 24.06 -10.00
C HIS A 247 0.67 24.12 -9.86
N GLY A 248 1.36 24.67 -10.86
CA GLY A 248 2.82 24.83 -10.84
C GLY A 248 3.60 23.55 -11.14
N LEU A 249 2.95 22.54 -11.72
CA LEU A 249 3.64 21.39 -12.32
C LEU A 249 4.53 21.86 -13.47
N LEU A 250 5.68 21.23 -13.62
CA LEU A 250 6.65 21.56 -14.66
C LEU A 250 6.39 20.67 -15.88
N ASP A 251 6.42 21.25 -17.08
CA ASP A 251 6.21 20.48 -18.32
C ASP A 251 7.31 19.47 -18.60
N ASN A 252 8.50 19.67 -18.01
CA ASN A 252 9.58 18.70 -18.05
C ASN A 252 10.54 18.92 -16.86
N ILE A 253 10.92 17.85 -16.16
CA ILE A 253 12.07 17.87 -15.26
C ILE A 253 13.11 16.90 -15.79
N GLU A 254 14.24 17.44 -16.24
CA GLU A 254 15.44 16.64 -16.46
C GLU A 254 16.00 16.17 -15.09
N THR A 255 15.45 15.08 -14.57
CA THR A 255 16.04 14.37 -13.44
C THR A 255 17.09 13.39 -13.95
N LYS A 256 18.21 13.27 -13.23
CA LYS A 256 19.07 12.09 -13.40
C LYS A 256 18.27 10.86 -12.97
N THR A 257 18.30 9.81 -13.80
CA THR A 257 17.54 8.55 -13.62
C THR A 257 17.75 7.89 -12.26
N ASP A 258 18.89 8.12 -11.61
CA ASP A 258 19.31 7.36 -10.44
C ASP A 258 19.46 8.21 -9.16
N ASP A 259 18.88 9.42 -9.13
CA ASP A 259 18.95 10.26 -7.92
C ASP A 259 17.90 9.85 -6.87
N PHE A 260 18.04 8.63 -6.34
CA PHE A 260 17.20 8.12 -5.25
C PHE A 260 17.30 8.95 -3.97
N LYS A 261 18.40 9.71 -3.79
CA LYS A 261 18.55 10.65 -2.67
C LYS A 261 17.64 11.87 -2.84
N MET A 262 17.50 12.38 -4.05
CA MET A 262 16.50 13.41 -4.37
C MET A 262 15.09 12.85 -4.17
N LEU A 263 14.82 11.64 -4.66
CA LEU A 263 13.50 11.01 -4.53
C LEU A 263 13.11 10.80 -3.06
N ASP A 264 14.03 10.37 -2.19
CA ASP A 264 13.79 10.22 -0.75
C ASP A 264 13.34 11.53 -0.10
N LYS A 265 14.01 12.65 -0.43
CA LYS A 265 13.65 13.99 0.06
C LYS A 265 12.30 14.45 -0.45
N VAL A 266 11.99 14.15 -1.72
CA VAL A 266 10.70 14.48 -2.32
C VAL A 266 9.58 13.71 -1.65
N PHE A 267 9.80 12.43 -1.31
CA PHE A 267 8.83 11.63 -0.57
C PHE A 267 8.61 12.19 0.84
N ASP A 268 9.67 12.57 1.56
CA ASP A 268 9.55 13.22 2.87
C ASP A 268 8.78 14.55 2.81
N PHE A 269 8.99 15.32 1.74
CA PHE A 269 8.30 16.58 1.52
C PHE A 269 6.81 16.38 1.22
N LEU A 270 6.47 15.43 0.33
CA LEU A 270 5.08 15.11 -0.01
C LEU A 270 4.32 14.44 1.15
N ALA A 271 5.01 13.67 1.99
CA ALA A 271 4.41 13.08 3.19
C ALA A 271 3.88 14.14 4.19
N GLN A 272 4.42 15.36 4.14
CA GLN A 272 4.00 16.51 4.95
C GLN A 272 2.82 17.29 4.33
N ALA A 273 2.40 16.96 3.10
CA ALA A 273 1.26 17.60 2.46
C ALA A 273 -0.07 17.22 3.11
N ASN A 274 -1.11 18.00 2.83
CA ASN A 274 -2.47 17.64 3.23
C ASN A 274 -2.95 16.40 2.43
N THR A 275 -3.99 15.74 2.94
CA THR A 275 -4.54 14.51 2.35
C THR A 275 -4.99 14.71 0.90
N GLU A 276 -5.61 15.85 0.59
CA GLU A 276 -6.07 16.17 -0.77
C GLU A 276 -4.93 16.19 -1.79
N ILE A 277 -3.83 16.88 -1.47
CA ILE A 277 -2.65 16.93 -2.32
C ILE A 277 -2.04 15.54 -2.51
N LYS A 278 -1.95 14.74 -1.43
CA LYS A 278 -1.40 13.39 -1.52
C LYS A 278 -2.23 12.49 -2.46
N HIS A 279 -3.56 12.61 -2.44
CA HIS A 279 -4.44 11.91 -3.38
C HIS A 279 -4.25 12.40 -4.82
N LYS A 280 -4.18 13.72 -5.04
CA LYS A 280 -3.89 14.29 -6.36
C LYS A 280 -2.58 13.79 -6.96
N VAL A 281 -1.52 13.71 -6.15
CA VAL A 281 -0.25 13.13 -6.61
C VAL A 281 -0.42 11.63 -6.88
N LEU A 282 -1.14 10.89 -6.04
CA LEU A 282 -1.42 9.48 -6.27
C LEU A 282 -2.16 9.25 -7.61
N ASP A 283 -3.17 10.05 -7.93
CA ASP A 283 -3.93 9.97 -9.17
C ASP A 283 -3.02 10.20 -10.39
N GLY A 284 -2.10 11.17 -10.30
CA GLY A 284 -1.05 11.38 -11.31
C GLY A 284 -0.13 10.17 -11.48
N CYS A 285 0.33 9.56 -10.39
CA CYS A 285 1.16 8.35 -10.43
C CYS A 285 0.43 7.17 -11.08
N ILE A 286 -0.85 6.97 -10.76
CA ILE A 286 -1.67 5.90 -11.33
C ILE A 286 -1.87 6.14 -12.82
N ALA A 287 -2.14 7.37 -13.24
CA ALA A 287 -2.30 7.73 -14.65
C ALA A 287 -1.02 7.52 -15.48
N ALA A 288 0.17 7.71 -14.89
CA ALA A 288 1.45 7.37 -15.52
C ALA A 288 1.59 5.86 -15.75
N ILE A 289 1.31 5.06 -14.72
CA ILE A 289 1.47 3.60 -14.78
C ILE A 289 0.43 2.96 -15.71
N LEU A 290 -0.81 3.44 -15.69
CA LEU A 290 -1.88 2.91 -16.54
C LEU A 290 -1.81 3.42 -17.99
N HIS A 291 -0.76 4.14 -18.39
CA HIS A 291 -0.74 4.79 -19.70
C HIS A 291 -0.77 3.79 -20.87
N ASP A 292 -0.18 2.61 -20.70
CA ASP A 292 -0.05 1.51 -21.67
C ASP A 292 -0.94 0.30 -21.31
N GLY A 293 -1.70 0.39 -20.21
CA GLY A 293 -2.57 -0.68 -19.72
C GLY A 293 -1.83 -1.89 -19.14
N LYS A 294 -0.54 -1.80 -18.84
CA LYS A 294 0.23 -2.89 -18.23
C LYS A 294 1.03 -2.39 -17.03
N ILE A 295 0.86 -3.06 -15.89
CA ILE A 295 1.63 -2.74 -14.69
C ILE A 295 2.81 -3.69 -14.56
N THR A 296 4.02 -3.15 -14.65
CA THR A 296 5.27 -3.89 -14.42
C THR A 296 5.50 -4.17 -12.92
N GLN A 297 6.44 -5.06 -12.61
CA GLN A 297 6.80 -5.36 -11.21
C GLN A 297 7.36 -4.12 -10.51
N ASP A 298 8.21 -3.34 -11.20
CA ASP A 298 8.87 -2.18 -10.62
C ASP A 298 7.87 -1.02 -10.39
N GLU A 299 6.96 -0.77 -11.33
CA GLU A 299 5.87 0.20 -11.11
C GLU A 299 4.99 -0.19 -9.93
N GLY A 300 4.67 -1.48 -9.80
CA GLY A 300 3.92 -2.01 -8.67
C GLY A 300 4.65 -1.85 -7.33
N VAL A 301 5.97 -2.04 -7.30
CA VAL A 301 6.78 -1.83 -6.09
C VAL A 301 6.87 -0.33 -5.75
N LEU A 302 7.13 0.54 -6.72
CA LEU A 302 7.24 1.98 -6.50
C LEU A 302 5.92 2.58 -6.03
N LEU A 303 4.80 2.20 -6.65
CA LEU A 303 3.48 2.68 -6.25
C LEU A 303 3.13 2.27 -4.81
N ARG A 304 3.43 1.03 -4.42
CA ARG A 304 3.27 0.60 -3.03
C ARG A 304 4.17 1.39 -2.08
N ALA A 305 5.45 1.56 -2.42
CA ALA A 305 6.38 2.34 -1.60
C ALA A 305 5.91 3.80 -1.44
N PHE A 306 5.34 4.38 -2.49
CA PHE A 306 4.72 5.71 -2.47
C PHE A 306 3.50 5.76 -1.56
N CYS A 307 2.50 4.88 -1.75
CA CYS A 307 1.29 4.83 -0.92
C CYS A 307 1.63 4.64 0.56
N LEU A 308 2.57 3.74 0.88
CA LEU A 308 3.06 3.54 2.24
C LEU A 308 3.69 4.80 2.82
N SER A 309 4.54 5.48 2.04
CA SER A 309 5.20 6.73 2.46
C SER A 309 4.20 7.87 2.70
N MET A 310 3.10 7.90 1.95
CA MET A 310 2.04 8.91 2.11
C MET A 310 1.00 8.56 3.18
N GLU A 311 1.05 7.33 3.70
CA GLU A 311 0.05 6.71 4.59
C GLU A 311 -1.35 6.65 3.96
N ILE A 312 -1.42 6.35 2.66
CA ILE A 312 -2.67 6.20 1.90
C ILE A 312 -2.86 4.71 1.54
N PRO A 313 -4.08 4.15 1.66
CA PRO A 313 -4.35 2.80 1.19
C PRO A 313 -4.07 2.67 -0.31
N LEU A 314 -3.46 1.55 -0.72
CA LEU A 314 -3.27 1.25 -2.13
C LEU A 314 -4.65 1.03 -2.78
N PRO A 315 -4.99 1.77 -3.85
CA PRO A 315 -6.25 1.54 -4.56
C PRO A 315 -6.22 0.19 -5.31
N PRO A 316 -7.39 -0.41 -5.57
CA PRO A 316 -7.47 -1.57 -6.44
C PRO A 316 -7.00 -1.15 -7.84
N LEU A 317 -5.87 -1.73 -8.27
CA LEU A 317 -5.37 -1.58 -9.63
C LEU A 317 -6.09 -2.66 -10.45
N GLY A 318 -6.87 -2.22 -11.44
CA GLY A 318 -7.76 -3.06 -12.25
C GLY A 318 -7.06 -4.18 -13.00
#